data_AF-A0A919ESD6-F1
#
_entry.id   AF-A0A919ESD6-F1
#
_cell.length_a   1.000
_cell.length_b   1.000
_cell.length_c   1.000
_cell.angle_alpha   90.00
_cell.angle_beta   90.00
_cell.angle_gamma   90.00
#
_symmetry.space_group_name_H-M   'P 1'
#
loop_
_entity.id
_entity.type
_entity.pdbx_description
1 polymer ?
#
loop_
_entity_poly.entity_id
_entity_poly.type
_entity_poly.pdbx_seq_one_letter_code
_entity_poly.pdbx_strand_id
1 'polypeptide(L)'
;MDHAITPEVANHVLAHYGRGGYQAGSFTEQIIKAIDMADVDNRDKLAHGFPGYVAAVVAIQYDPNGVAHLKAIAAGEQVAA
;
A
#
# COMPACT_ATOMS: atom_id res chain seq x y z
N MET A 1 6.82 14.49 -8.52
CA MET A 1 5.85 13.43 -8.85
C MET A 1 5.22 13.05 -7.54
N ASP A 2 3.95 13.42 -7.31
CA ASP A 2 3.27 13.06 -6.07
C ASP A 2 3.11 11.54 -6.03
N HIS A 3 3.88 10.88 -5.15
CA HIS A 3 3.92 9.43 -4.99
C HIS A 3 2.73 8.93 -4.15
N ALA A 4 1.55 9.47 -4.43
CA ALA A 4 0.33 9.17 -3.68
C ALA A 4 -0.09 7.71 -3.88
N ILE A 5 -0.67 7.12 -2.83
CA ILE A 5 -1.30 5.82 -2.90
C ILE A 5 -2.45 5.90 -3.91
N THR A 6 -2.35 5.18 -5.02
CA THR A 6 -3.43 5.13 -6.02
C THR A 6 -4.54 4.18 -5.57
N PRO A 7 -5.76 4.27 -6.14
CA PRO A 7 -6.82 3.31 -5.88
C PRO A 7 -6.41 1.86 -6.15
N GLU A 8 -5.63 1.61 -7.20
CA GLU A 8 -5.11 0.28 -7.53
C GLU A 8 -4.16 -0.23 -6.42
N VAL A 9 -3.18 0.59 -6.01
CA VAL A 9 -2.24 0.24 -4.93
C VAL A 9 -2.99 -0.06 -3.64
N ALA A 10 -3.98 0.77 -3.29
CA ALA A 10 -4.79 0.57 -2.10
C ALA A 10 -5.57 -0.76 -2.15
N ASN A 11 -6.20 -1.08 -3.29
CA ASN A 11 -6.92 -2.35 -3.47
C ASN A 11 -5.98 -3.57 -3.33
N HIS A 12 -4.80 -3.51 -3.95
CA HIS A 12 -3.81 -4.59 -3.86
C HIS A 12 -3.32 -4.82 -2.43
N VAL A 13 -2.99 -3.75 -1.69
CA VAL A 13 -2.54 -3.86 -0.31
C VAL A 13 -3.67 -4.32 0.61
N LEU A 14 -4.89 -3.80 0.46
CA LEU A 14 -6.05 -4.29 1.20
C LEU A 14 -6.27 -5.79 0.98
N ALA A 15 -6.12 -6.27 -0.25
CA ALA A 15 -6.28 -7.68 -0.58
C ALA A 15 -5.21 -8.53 0.08
N HIS A 16 -3.96 -8.08 0.08
CA HIS A 16 -2.84 -8.75 0.74
C HIS A 16 -3.08 -9.00 2.24
N TYR A 17 -3.67 -8.05 2.96
CA TYR A 17 -4.00 -8.16 4.38
C TYR A 17 -5.40 -8.72 4.68
N GLY A 18 -6.13 -9.20 3.66
CA GLY A 18 -7.48 -9.74 3.84
C GLY A 18 -8.53 -8.71 4.29
N ARG A 19 -8.38 -7.44 3.90
CA ARG A 19 -9.26 -6.32 4.30
C ARG A 19 -10.22 -5.85 3.20
N GLY A 20 -10.31 -6.58 2.09
CA GLY A 20 -11.10 -6.25 0.90
C GLY A 20 -10.21 -5.94 -0.30
N GLY A 21 -10.78 -5.40 -1.39
CA GLY A 21 -10.03 -5.09 -2.62
C GLY A 21 -9.84 -6.30 -3.54
N TYR A 22 -8.95 -6.16 -4.52
CA TYR A 22 -8.62 -7.21 -5.49
C TYR A 22 -7.11 -7.51 -5.48
N GLN A 23 -6.76 -8.77 -5.78
CA GLN A 23 -5.37 -9.21 -5.76
C GLN A 23 -4.56 -8.56 -6.89
N ALA A 24 -3.29 -8.30 -6.59
CA ALA A 24 -2.33 -7.87 -7.58
C ALA A 24 -1.86 -9.04 -8.45
N GLY A 25 -1.19 -8.74 -9.56
CA GLY A 25 -0.44 -9.76 -10.31
C GLY A 25 0.71 -10.35 -9.49
N SER A 26 1.17 -11.55 -9.85
CA SER A 26 2.14 -12.33 -9.07
C SER A 26 3.44 -11.59 -8.73
N PHE A 27 3.99 -10.82 -9.66
CA PHE A 27 5.18 -10.00 -9.40
C PHE A 27 4.92 -8.92 -8.34
N THR A 28 3.81 -8.20 -8.47
CA THR A 28 3.41 -7.16 -7.52
C THR A 28 3.09 -7.74 -6.15
N GLU A 29 2.49 -8.93 -6.07
CA GLU A 29 2.31 -9.62 -4.79
C GLU A 29 3.63 -9.92 -4.08
N GLN A 30 4.69 -10.27 -4.82
CA GLN A 30 6.02 -10.47 -4.23
C GLN A 30 6.63 -9.16 -3.74
N ILE A 31 6.40 -8.05 -4.44
CA ILE A 31 6.81 -6.71 -3.98
C ILE A 31 6.10 -6.38 -2.66
N ILE A 32 4.78 -6.56 -2.58
CA ILE A 32 4.01 -6.26 -1.36
C ILE A 32 4.51 -7.13 -0.19
N LYS A 33 4.71 -8.43 -0.42
CA LYS A 33 5.30 -9.34 0.58
C LYS A 33 6.68 -8.90 1.04
N ALA A 34 7.55 -8.49 0.11
CA ALA A 34 8.89 -8.01 0.43
C ALA A 34 8.84 -6.74 1.29
N ILE A 35 7.92 -5.82 1.03
CA ILE A 35 7.73 -4.59 1.82
C ILE A 35 7.17 -4.91 3.22
N ASP A 36 6.20 -5.82 3.31
CA ASP A 36 5.57 -6.26 4.56
C ASP A 36 6.61 -6.80 5.56
N MET A 37 7.54 -7.62 5.06
CA MET A 37 8.60 -8.24 5.87
C MET A 37 9.87 -7.41 6.03
N ALA A 38 10.04 -6.33 5.28
CA ALA A 38 11.27 -5.54 5.29
C ALA A 38 11.47 -4.79 6.63
N ASP A 39 12.71 -4.79 7.11
CA ASP A 39 13.18 -3.82 8.10
C ASP A 39 13.18 -2.39 7.52
N VAL A 40 13.45 -1.41 8.39
CA VAL A 40 13.43 0.02 8.02
C VAL A 40 14.38 0.32 6.85
N ASP A 41 15.64 -0.15 6.91
CA ASP A 41 16.65 0.15 5.89
C ASP A 41 16.29 -0.45 4.52
N ASN A 42 15.74 -1.67 4.49
CA ASN A 42 15.34 -2.32 3.25
C ASN A 42 14.02 -1.75 2.72
N ARG A 43 13.12 -1.31 3.60
CA ARG A 43 11.90 -0.60 3.20
C ARG A 43 12.23 0.74 2.55
N ASP A 44 13.21 1.47 3.07
CA ASP A 44 13.70 2.71 2.46
C ASP A 44 14.27 2.49 1.06
N LYS A 45 15.02 1.38 0.85
CA LYS A 45 15.49 1.01 -0.49
C LYS A 45 14.32 0.70 -1.43
N LEU A 46 13.32 -0.04 -0.96
CA LEU A 46 12.12 -0.37 -1.73
C LEU A 46 11.28 0.87 -2.06
N ALA A 47 11.26 1.88 -1.18
CA ALA A 47 10.54 3.13 -1.39
C ALA A 47 11.04 3.90 -2.62
N HIS A 48 12.31 3.76 -3.00
CA HIS A 48 12.81 4.38 -4.24
C HIS A 48 12.17 3.81 -5.51
N GLY A 49 11.83 2.52 -5.52
CA GLY A 49 11.25 1.84 -6.69
C GLY A 49 9.73 1.73 -6.64
N PHE A 50 9.15 1.59 -5.44
CA PHE A 50 7.73 1.30 -5.21
C PHE A 50 7.12 2.19 -4.11
N PRO A 51 7.25 3.53 -4.21
CA PRO A 51 6.91 4.43 -3.10
C PRO A 51 5.45 4.33 -2.66
N GLY A 52 4.51 4.21 -3.61
CA GLY A 52 3.08 4.08 -3.29
C GLY A 52 2.74 2.78 -2.54
N TYR A 53 3.35 1.66 -2.91
CA TYR A 53 3.16 0.39 -2.20
C TYR A 53 3.78 0.44 -0.80
N VAL A 54 4.95 1.06 -0.65
CA VAL A 54 5.56 1.27 0.67
C VAL A 54 4.65 2.13 1.55
N ALA A 55 4.17 3.26 1.04
CA ALA A 55 3.26 4.14 1.77
C ALA A 55 1.99 3.40 2.23
N ALA A 56 1.38 2.59 1.35
CA ALA A 56 0.18 1.83 1.67
C ALA A 56 0.43 0.72 2.71
N VAL A 57 1.55 0.00 2.62
CA VAL A 57 1.92 -1.02 3.62
C VAL A 57 2.23 -0.37 4.97
N VAL A 58 2.94 0.76 4.98
CA VAL A 58 3.21 1.50 6.23
C VAL A 58 1.91 1.99 6.86
N ALA A 59 1.00 2.55 6.05
CA ALA A 59 -0.31 3.00 6.54
C ALA A 59 -1.06 1.85 7.23
N ILE A 60 -1.19 0.68 6.59
CA ILE A 60 -1.98 -0.41 7.17
C ILE A 60 -1.31 -1.08 8.39
N GLN A 61 0.02 -1.10 8.47
CA GLN A 61 0.76 -1.69 9.59
C GLN A 61 0.82 -0.78 10.82
N TYR A 62 0.96 0.54 10.63
CA TYR A 62 1.32 1.46 11.73
C TYR A 62 0.33 2.59 11.98
N ASP A 63 -0.53 2.95 11.03
CA ASP A 63 -1.57 3.95 11.25
C ASP A 63 -2.84 3.27 11.81
N PRO A 64 -3.34 3.67 13.00
CA PRO A 64 -4.61 3.19 13.53
C PRO A 64 -5.79 3.33 12.55
N ASN A 65 -5.77 4.34 11.68
CA ASN A 65 -6.79 4.59 10.66
C ASN A 65 -6.41 4.06 9.28
N GLY A 66 -5.27 3.38 9.13
CA GLY A 66 -4.71 2.99 7.84
C GLY A 66 -5.66 2.15 6.98
N VAL A 67 -6.37 1.19 7.58
CA VAL A 67 -7.37 0.38 6.86
C VAL A 67 -8.51 1.25 6.32
N ALA A 68 -9.02 2.19 7.12
CA ALA A 68 -10.12 3.07 6.70
C ALA A 68 -9.67 4.04 5.61
N HIS A 69 -8.49 4.62 5.76
CA HIS A 69 -7.87 5.51 4.78
C HIS A 69 -7.66 4.80 3.44
N LEU A 70 -7.09 3.60 3.44
CA LEU A 70 -6.90 2.81 2.20
C LEU A 70 -8.22 2.43 1.55
N LYS A 71 -9.27 2.14 2.32
CA LYS A 71 -10.60 1.85 1.76
C LYS A 71 -11.21 3.07 1.05
N ALA A 72 -11.06 4.27 1.60
CA ALA A 72 -11.51 5.50 0.96
C ALA A 72 -10.78 5.72 -0.38
N ILE A 73 -9.45 5.58 -0.37
CA ILE A 73 -8.64 5.69 -1.60
C ILE A 73 -9.04 4.61 -2.63
N ALA A 74 -9.22 3.37 -2.20
CA ALA A 74 -9.64 2.26 -3.05
C ALA A 74 -11.01 2.49 -3.70
N ALA A 75 -11.91 3.21 -3.03
CA ALA A 75 -13.21 3.61 -3.54
C ALA A 75 -13.15 4.82 -4.49
N GLY A 76 -11.98 5.43 -4.68
CA GLY A 76 -11.81 6.66 -5.47
C GLY A 76 -12.29 7.92 -4.75
N GLU A 77 -12.56 7.83 -3.45
CA GLU A 77 -12.81 8.98 -2.61
C GLU A 77 -11.46 9.68 -2.40
N GLN A 78 -11.15 10.68 -3.25
CA GLN A 78 -10.02 11.56 -3.02
C GLN A 78 -10.19 12.20 -1.65
N VAL A 79 -9.39 11.77 -0.66
CA VAL A 79 -9.15 12.60 0.52
C VAL A 79 -8.43 13.85 0.01
N ALA A 80 -9.18 14.94 -0.06
CA ALA A 80 -8.65 16.25 -0.40
C ALA A 80 -7.41 16.52 0.47
N ALA A 81 -6.34 16.98 -0.19
CA ALA A 81 -5.08 17.38 0.43
C ALA A 81 -5.26 18.50 1.46
#